data_AF-A0A356CTW9-F1
#
_entry.id   AF-A0A356CTW9-F1
#
_cell.length_a   1.000
_cell.length_b   1.000
_cell.length_c   1.000
_cell.angle_alpha   90.00
_cell.angle_beta   90.00
_cell.angle_gamma   90.00
#
_symmetry.space_group_name_H-M   'P 1'
#
loop_
_entity.id
_entity.type
_entity.pdbx_description
1 polymer ?
#
loop_
_entity_poly.entity_id
_entity_poly.type
_entity_poly.pdbx_seq_one_letter_code
_entity_poly.pdbx_strand_id
1 'polypeptide(L)'
;IEDTIDHLDWRSGWSGNSRIRESFFNLARLIRSFPENSQVVYLTDGEEAPKLHAFNTRDLSQFQGGNDWVIVGIGSFKGAPIPKLDGKNQLIGYWSNESFALQPGIAQISEANIGTRDDHVAGGESDRYMSKLDEAYLKDITKQINGIYVRGDSVLNILSAMKKQKPAWQDKADFHLKWFFASLAGIIFSLRFISIKQIKQYVIKRRK
;
A
#
# COMPACT_ATOMS: atom_id res chain seq x y z
N ILE A 1 4.84 14.24 8.12
CA ILE A 1 3.96 13.16 7.63
C ILE A 1 2.52 13.44 8.04
N GLU A 2 2.21 13.61 9.33
CA GLU A 2 0.85 13.98 9.80
C GLU A 2 0.30 15.21 9.06
N ASP A 3 1.06 16.30 9.04
CA ASP A 3 0.69 17.51 8.29
C ASP A 3 0.43 17.26 6.79
N THR A 4 1.22 16.39 6.15
CA THR A 4 1.04 16.04 4.73
C THR A 4 -0.24 15.22 4.51
N ILE A 5 -0.58 14.33 5.45
CA ILE A 5 -1.80 13.53 5.41
C ILE A 5 -3.01 14.44 5.66
N ASP A 6 -2.90 15.36 6.62
CA ASP A 6 -3.96 16.31 6.97
C ASP A 6 -4.31 17.26 5.82
N HIS A 7 -3.35 17.54 4.94
CA HIS A 7 -3.53 18.37 3.74
C HIS A 7 -3.74 17.56 2.45
N LEU A 8 -3.87 16.23 2.52
CA LEU A 8 -4.17 15.42 1.34
C LEU A 8 -5.64 15.65 0.91
N ASP A 9 -5.83 16.39 -0.17
CA ASP A 9 -7.14 16.74 -0.72
C ASP A 9 -7.35 16.08 -2.09
N TRP A 10 -8.57 15.65 -2.40
CA TRP A 10 -8.96 15.14 -3.73
C TRP A 10 -8.66 16.13 -4.87
N ARG A 11 -8.58 17.43 -4.57
CA ARG A 11 -8.20 18.50 -5.51
C ARG A 11 -6.72 18.49 -5.90
N SER A 12 -5.87 17.69 -5.26
CA SER A 12 -4.48 17.51 -5.67
C SER A 12 -4.35 16.74 -7.00
N GLY A 13 -5.43 16.11 -7.49
CA GLY A 13 -5.46 15.44 -8.78
C GLY A 13 -5.57 16.43 -9.95
N TRP A 14 -4.66 16.32 -10.93
CA TRP A 14 -4.65 17.14 -12.15
C TRP A 14 -5.63 16.67 -13.23
N SER A 15 -5.97 15.39 -13.27
CA SER A 15 -6.92 14.81 -14.23
C SER A 15 -7.67 13.64 -13.59
N GLY A 16 -8.94 13.46 -13.92
CA GLY A 16 -9.77 12.34 -13.43
C GLY A 16 -9.40 10.97 -14.01
N ASN A 17 -8.18 10.81 -14.50
CA ASN A 17 -7.68 9.58 -15.11
C ASN A 17 -6.96 8.72 -14.07
N SER A 18 -7.17 7.41 -14.14
CA SER A 18 -6.46 6.43 -13.32
C SER A 18 -5.67 5.52 -14.24
N ARG A 19 -4.34 5.62 -14.20
CA ARG A 19 -3.42 4.84 -15.04
C ARG A 19 -2.50 3.99 -14.17
N ILE A 20 -3.03 2.91 -13.61
CA ILE A 20 -2.35 2.11 -12.58
C ILE A 20 -1.11 1.43 -13.17
N ARG A 21 -1.20 0.81 -14.35
CA ARG A 21 -0.04 0.14 -14.96
C ARG A 21 1.08 1.10 -15.32
N GLU A 22 0.74 2.30 -15.79
CA GLU A 22 1.73 3.32 -16.14
C GLU A 22 2.35 3.95 -14.87
N SER A 23 1.55 4.15 -13.82
CA SER A 23 2.02 4.71 -12.56
C SER A 23 3.11 3.84 -11.94
N PHE A 24 3.05 2.51 -12.08
CA PHE A 24 4.08 1.61 -11.59
C PHE A 24 5.46 1.96 -12.17
N PHE A 25 5.57 2.14 -13.48
CA PHE A 25 6.85 2.50 -14.11
C PHE A 25 7.35 3.88 -13.68
N ASN A 26 6.44 4.87 -13.57
CA ASN A 26 6.80 6.22 -13.17
C ASN A 26 7.25 6.29 -11.71
N LEU A 27 6.51 5.64 -10.81
CA LEU A 27 6.88 5.50 -9.40
C LEU A 27 8.19 4.74 -9.24
N ALA A 28 8.38 3.63 -9.96
CA ALA A 28 9.64 2.88 -9.90
C ALA A 28 10.85 3.72 -10.32
N ARG A 29 10.71 4.60 -11.33
CA ARG A 29 11.77 5.56 -11.71
C ARG A 29 12.01 6.58 -10.61
N LEU A 30 10.96 7.15 -10.03
CA LEU A 30 11.05 8.14 -8.95
C LEU A 30 11.74 7.55 -7.71
N ILE A 31 11.34 6.34 -7.30
CA ILE A 31 11.90 5.67 -6.13
C ILE A 31 13.39 5.37 -6.34
N ARG A 32 13.79 4.94 -7.54
CA ARG A 32 15.21 4.72 -7.87
C ARG A 32 16.04 6.00 -7.86
N SER A 33 15.41 7.17 -7.96
CA SER A 33 16.12 8.45 -7.83
C SER A 33 16.34 8.88 -6.38
N PHE A 34 15.68 8.22 -5.41
CA PHE A 34 15.93 8.50 -4.01
C PHE A 34 17.30 7.97 -3.58
N PRO A 35 18.02 8.70 -2.71
CA PRO A 35 19.33 8.28 -2.22
C PRO A 35 19.25 7.02 -1.35
N GLU A 36 18.08 6.73 -0.80
CA GLU A 36 17.82 5.59 0.09
C GLU A 36 16.86 4.59 -0.55
N ASN A 37 17.10 3.30 -0.30
CA ASN A 37 16.16 2.26 -0.69
C ASN A 37 14.81 2.51 -0.01
N SER A 38 13.72 2.54 -0.78
CA SER A 38 12.39 2.86 -0.28
C SER A 38 11.40 1.74 -0.56
N GLN A 39 10.52 1.48 0.40
CA GLN A 39 9.39 0.56 0.25
C GLN A 39 8.17 1.29 -0.31
N VAL A 40 7.31 0.57 -1.04
CA VAL A 40 6.10 1.14 -1.64
C VAL A 40 4.86 0.51 -1.06
N VAL A 41 3.93 1.33 -0.60
CA VAL A 41 2.55 0.92 -0.32
C VAL A 41 1.65 1.65 -1.31
N TYR A 42 1.08 0.91 -2.25
CA TYR A 42 0.26 1.43 -3.34
C TYR A 42 -1.21 1.16 -3.05
N LEU A 43 -2.00 2.21 -2.80
CA LEU A 43 -3.42 2.11 -2.46
C LEU A 43 -4.28 2.42 -3.69
N THR A 44 -5.21 1.54 -4.04
CA THR A 44 -6.12 1.74 -5.19
C THR A 44 -7.33 0.81 -5.10
N ASP A 45 -8.44 1.18 -5.74
CA ASP A 45 -9.58 0.30 -5.99
C ASP A 45 -9.42 -0.59 -7.23
N GLY A 46 -8.39 -0.35 -8.04
CA GLY A 46 -8.13 -1.12 -9.26
C GLY A 46 -8.89 -0.61 -10.49
N GLU A 47 -9.61 0.49 -10.40
CA GLU A 47 -10.29 1.06 -11.56
C GLU A 47 -9.32 1.87 -12.42
N GLU A 48 -9.20 1.49 -13.69
CA GLU A 48 -8.44 2.23 -14.70
C GLU A 48 -9.37 3.08 -15.56
N ALA A 49 -9.00 4.34 -15.73
CA ALA A 49 -9.70 5.34 -16.53
C ALA A 49 -8.68 6.02 -17.48
N PRO A 50 -8.77 5.81 -18.81
CA PRO A 50 -9.79 5.03 -19.52
C PRO A 50 -9.68 3.51 -19.28
N LYS A 51 -10.78 2.79 -19.58
CA LYS A 51 -10.80 1.32 -19.50
C LYS A 51 -9.71 0.70 -20.39
N LEU A 52 -9.13 -0.39 -19.90
CA LEU A 52 -8.08 -1.10 -20.60
C LEU A 52 -8.63 -1.86 -21.81
N HIS A 53 -7.84 -1.82 -22.87
CA HIS A 53 -8.00 -2.44 -24.18
C HIS A 53 -6.63 -2.96 -24.65
N ALA A 54 -6.60 -3.82 -25.67
CA ALA A 54 -5.37 -4.44 -26.14
C ALA A 54 -4.25 -3.43 -26.53
N PHE A 55 -4.62 -2.22 -26.98
CA PHE A 55 -3.67 -1.19 -27.44
C PHE A 55 -3.21 -0.20 -26.36
N ASN A 56 -3.93 -0.06 -25.25
CA ASN A 56 -3.55 0.87 -24.16
C ASN A 56 -3.05 0.13 -22.89
N THR A 57 -3.05 -1.21 -22.91
CA THR A 57 -2.55 -2.01 -21.79
C THR A 57 -1.04 -2.06 -21.81
N ARG A 58 -0.40 -1.36 -20.87
CA ARG A 58 1.06 -1.37 -20.69
C ARG A 58 1.52 -2.76 -20.23
N ASP A 59 2.50 -3.36 -20.89
CA ASP A 59 3.05 -4.63 -20.41
C ASP A 59 3.86 -4.43 -19.12
N LEU A 60 3.59 -5.26 -18.09
CA LEU A 60 4.30 -5.26 -16.82
C LEU A 60 5.39 -6.34 -16.75
N SER A 61 5.55 -7.19 -17.76
CA SER A 61 6.58 -8.24 -17.79
C SER A 61 8.00 -7.71 -17.61
N GLN A 62 8.24 -6.46 -18.04
CA GLN A 62 9.52 -5.76 -17.95
C GLN A 62 9.71 -5.03 -16.61
N PHE A 63 8.74 -5.09 -15.71
CA PHE A 63 8.82 -4.40 -14.44
C PHE A 63 9.86 -5.05 -13.52
N GLN A 64 10.68 -4.23 -12.87
CA GLN A 64 11.75 -4.67 -11.98
C GLN A 64 11.64 -4.00 -10.62
N GLY A 65 11.86 -4.78 -9.55
CA GLY A 65 11.88 -4.29 -8.17
C GLY A 65 10.52 -4.26 -7.47
N GLY A 66 9.56 -5.09 -7.89
CA GLY A 66 8.25 -5.15 -7.24
C GLY A 66 8.20 -5.95 -5.93
N ASN A 67 9.29 -6.64 -5.57
CA ASN A 67 9.41 -7.36 -4.31
C ASN A 67 9.31 -6.46 -3.07
N ASP A 68 9.56 -5.16 -3.22
CA ASP A 68 9.45 -4.16 -2.14
C ASP A 68 8.13 -3.39 -2.21
N TRP A 69 7.13 -3.90 -2.95
CA TRP A 69 5.84 -3.25 -3.18
C TRP A 69 4.71 -4.04 -2.52
N VAL A 70 3.87 -3.33 -1.77
CA VAL A 70 2.60 -3.83 -1.23
C VAL A 70 1.46 -3.07 -1.90
N ILE A 71 0.57 -3.81 -2.55
CA ILE A 71 -0.57 -3.28 -3.29
C ILE A 71 -1.79 -3.53 -2.41
N VAL A 72 -2.46 -2.44 -2.02
CA VAL A 72 -3.60 -2.45 -1.11
C VAL A 72 -4.86 -2.16 -1.90
N GLY A 73 -5.72 -3.16 -2.02
CA GLY A 73 -7.04 -3.02 -2.64
C GLY A 73 -8.03 -2.34 -1.70
N ILE A 74 -8.47 -1.12 -2.04
CA ILE A 74 -9.41 -0.31 -1.26
C ILE A 74 -10.80 -0.33 -1.90
N GLY A 75 -11.84 -0.37 -1.08
CA GLY A 75 -13.22 -0.32 -1.56
C GLY A 75 -13.96 -1.65 -1.41
N SER A 76 -15.11 -1.74 -2.07
CA SER A 76 -16.04 -2.87 -1.93
C SER A 76 -16.43 -3.47 -3.27
N PHE A 77 -16.82 -4.74 -3.27
CA PHE A 77 -17.34 -5.43 -4.45
C PHE A 77 -18.74 -4.95 -4.86
N LYS A 78 -19.53 -4.47 -3.89
CA LYS A 78 -20.86 -3.91 -4.16
C LYS A 78 -20.76 -2.63 -5.00
N GLY A 79 -19.70 -1.88 -4.76
CA GLY A 79 -19.46 -0.55 -5.31
C GLY A 79 -20.21 0.53 -4.56
N ALA A 80 -19.74 1.76 -4.74
CA ALA A 80 -20.35 2.95 -4.17
C ALA A 80 -20.37 4.08 -5.21
N PRO A 81 -21.41 4.93 -5.20
CA PRO A 81 -21.45 6.08 -6.10
C PRO A 81 -20.41 7.10 -5.68
N ILE A 82 -19.72 7.71 -6.64
CA ILE A 82 -18.67 8.70 -6.34
C ILE A 82 -19.33 10.06 -6.08
N PRO A 83 -19.19 10.64 -4.88
CA PRO A 83 -19.74 11.95 -4.58
C PRO A 83 -19.00 13.04 -5.36
N LYS A 84 -19.75 14.02 -5.84
CA LYS A 84 -19.21 15.25 -6.43
C LYS A 84 -19.31 16.36 -5.40
N LEU A 85 -18.18 17.00 -5.11
CA LEU A 85 -18.07 18.02 -4.08
C LEU A 85 -17.78 19.40 -4.71
N ASP A 86 -18.32 20.46 -4.12
CA ASP A 86 -17.95 21.84 -4.45
C ASP A 86 -16.59 22.23 -3.84
N GLY A 87 -16.15 23.48 -4.01
CA GLY A 87 -14.89 23.99 -3.42
C GLY A 87 -14.87 24.05 -1.88
N LYS A 88 -16.01 23.86 -1.21
CA LYS A 88 -16.16 23.88 0.25
C LYS A 88 -16.45 22.49 0.83
N ASN A 89 -16.22 21.43 0.04
CA ASN A 89 -16.51 20.03 0.40
C ASN A 89 -18.01 19.74 0.64
N GLN A 90 -18.91 20.54 0.07
CA GLN A 90 -20.35 20.27 0.11
C GLN A 90 -20.73 19.34 -1.04
N LEU A 91 -21.58 18.36 -0.75
CA LEU A 91 -22.11 17.43 -1.74
C LEU A 91 -23.03 18.18 -2.71
N ILE A 92 -22.65 18.24 -3.99
CA ILE A 92 -23.47 18.83 -5.06
C ILE A 92 -24.16 17.78 -5.93
N GLY A 93 -23.82 16.51 -5.76
CA GLY A 93 -24.42 15.38 -6.48
C GLY A 93 -23.46 14.21 -6.56
N TYR A 94 -23.64 13.37 -7.58
CA TYR A 94 -22.77 12.23 -7.87
C TYR A 94 -22.29 12.30 -9.31
N TRP A 95 -21.11 11.75 -9.58
CA TRP A 95 -20.61 11.62 -10.94
C TRP A 95 -21.53 10.72 -11.77
N SER A 96 -21.77 11.09 -13.03
CA SER A 96 -22.53 10.25 -13.99
C SER A 96 -21.61 9.25 -14.68
N ASN A 97 -22.17 8.13 -15.14
CA ASN A 97 -21.48 7.21 -16.04
C ASN A 97 -21.04 7.87 -17.35
N GLU A 98 -21.74 8.91 -17.78
CA GLU A 98 -21.45 9.67 -18.99
C GLU A 98 -20.44 10.80 -18.76
N SER A 99 -20.14 11.17 -17.51
CA SER A 99 -19.10 12.16 -17.19
C SER A 99 -17.69 11.68 -17.59
N PHE A 100 -17.52 10.38 -17.80
CA PHE A 100 -16.29 9.77 -18.31
C PHE A 100 -16.40 9.36 -19.79
N ALA A 101 -17.50 9.73 -20.48
CA ALA A 101 -17.73 9.38 -21.87
C ALA A 101 -16.60 9.95 -22.74
N LEU A 102 -15.87 9.02 -23.35
CA LEU A 102 -14.80 9.27 -24.31
C LEU A 102 -15.34 10.15 -25.45
N GLN A 103 -14.64 11.25 -25.79
CA GLN A 103 -14.85 11.87 -27.10
C GLN A 103 -14.46 10.84 -28.17
N PRO A 104 -15.37 10.44 -29.07
CA PRO A 104 -15.04 9.49 -30.13
C PRO A 104 -13.96 10.07 -31.04
N GLY A 105 -12.91 9.29 -31.32
CA GLY A 105 -11.88 9.64 -32.31
C GLY A 105 -10.59 10.26 -31.77
N ILE A 106 -10.47 10.52 -30.46
CA ILE A 106 -9.22 11.02 -29.86
C ILE A 106 -8.64 9.91 -28.98
N ALA A 107 -7.50 9.34 -29.40
CA ALA A 107 -6.68 8.57 -28.48
C ALA A 107 -6.29 9.52 -27.34
N GLN A 108 -6.68 9.20 -26.09
CA GLN A 108 -6.36 10.00 -24.90
C GLN A 108 -4.85 9.95 -24.58
N ILE A 109 -4.03 10.47 -25.48
CA ILE A 109 -2.56 10.52 -25.38
C ILE A 109 -2.09 11.99 -25.24
N SER A 110 -2.96 12.99 -25.44
CA SER A 110 -2.59 14.39 -25.31
C SER A 110 -3.09 15.02 -24.01
N GLU A 111 -2.14 15.50 -23.20
CA GLU A 111 -2.36 16.50 -22.13
C GLU A 111 -3.07 17.77 -22.64
N ALA A 112 -3.15 17.96 -23.97
CA ALA A 112 -3.83 19.08 -24.62
C ALA A 112 -5.37 19.01 -24.59
N ASN A 113 -5.98 17.91 -24.13
CA ASN A 113 -7.42 17.76 -23.96
C ASN A 113 -7.81 17.66 -22.47
N ILE A 114 -7.27 18.54 -21.63
CA ILE A 114 -7.86 18.85 -20.33
C ILE A 114 -9.19 19.54 -20.63
N GLY A 115 -10.23 18.73 -20.87
CA GLY A 115 -11.57 19.23 -21.08
C GLY A 115 -12.00 20.13 -19.92
N THR A 116 -12.89 21.08 -20.20
CA THR A 116 -13.60 21.84 -19.16
C THR A 116 -14.21 20.85 -18.18
N ARG A 117 -14.03 21.08 -16.87
CA ARG A 117 -14.61 20.24 -15.82
C ARG A 117 -16.11 20.07 -16.11
N ASP A 118 -16.53 18.83 -16.37
CA ASP A 118 -17.95 18.53 -16.55
C ASP A 118 -18.65 18.86 -15.23
N ASP A 119 -19.47 19.90 -15.20
CA ASP A 119 -20.21 20.33 -14.02
C ASP A 119 -21.53 19.57 -13.85
N HIS A 120 -21.93 18.72 -14.81
CA HIS A 120 -23.13 17.89 -14.66
C HIS A 120 -23.01 16.85 -13.54
N VAL A 121 -24.16 16.56 -12.95
CA VAL A 121 -24.34 15.53 -11.93
C VAL A 121 -25.32 14.50 -12.44
N ALA A 122 -25.20 13.26 -11.96
CA ALA A 122 -26.10 12.19 -12.34
C ALA A 122 -27.57 12.57 -12.11
N GLY A 123 -28.39 12.46 -13.15
CA GLY A 123 -29.80 12.87 -13.11
C GLY A 123 -30.69 11.96 -12.25
N GLY A 124 -30.22 10.73 -11.97
CA GLY A 124 -30.90 9.75 -11.15
C GLY A 124 -29.94 8.69 -10.60
N GLU A 125 -30.43 7.78 -9.75
CA GLU A 125 -29.57 6.79 -9.09
C GLU A 125 -28.92 5.80 -10.07
N SER A 126 -29.62 5.43 -11.14
CA SER A 126 -29.13 4.52 -12.17
C SER A 126 -28.02 5.12 -13.05
N ASP A 127 -27.95 6.44 -13.11
CA ASP A 127 -26.96 7.18 -13.90
C ASP A 127 -25.65 7.39 -13.11
N ARG A 128 -25.65 7.15 -11.78
CA ARG A 128 -24.46 7.34 -10.95
C ARG A 128 -23.34 6.38 -11.37
N TYR A 129 -22.13 6.94 -11.50
CA TYR A 129 -20.91 6.17 -11.64
C TYR A 129 -20.60 5.42 -10.34
N MET A 130 -20.37 4.12 -10.46
CA MET A 130 -20.13 3.23 -9.33
C MET A 130 -18.68 2.78 -9.30
N SER A 131 -17.89 3.29 -8.34
CA SER A 131 -16.54 2.79 -8.09
C SER A 131 -16.61 1.46 -7.33
N LYS A 132 -15.92 0.45 -7.86
CA LYS A 132 -15.87 -0.93 -7.36
C LYS A 132 -14.43 -1.40 -7.25
N LEU A 133 -14.17 -2.16 -6.18
CA LEU A 133 -12.89 -2.83 -6.04
C LEU A 133 -12.76 -3.94 -7.09
N ASP A 134 -11.80 -3.79 -8.03
CA ASP A 134 -11.39 -4.85 -8.94
C ASP A 134 -10.24 -5.67 -8.36
N GLU A 135 -10.57 -6.52 -7.39
CA GLU A 135 -9.58 -7.36 -6.71
C GLU A 135 -8.91 -8.36 -7.65
N ALA A 136 -9.63 -8.87 -8.66
CA ALA A 136 -9.07 -9.83 -9.60
C ALA A 136 -7.96 -9.19 -10.42
N TYR A 137 -8.22 -7.98 -10.93
CA TYR A 137 -7.23 -7.17 -11.63
C TYR A 137 -6.03 -6.84 -10.75
N LEU A 138 -6.27 -6.37 -9.51
CA LEU A 138 -5.17 -6.04 -8.59
C LEU A 138 -4.28 -7.23 -8.26
N LYS A 139 -4.86 -8.42 -8.04
CA LYS A 139 -4.09 -9.65 -7.82
C LYS A 139 -3.26 -10.02 -9.05
N ASP A 140 -3.81 -9.86 -10.25
CA ASP A 140 -3.11 -10.15 -11.50
C ASP A 140 -1.90 -9.22 -11.71
N ILE A 141 -2.11 -7.90 -11.65
CA ILE A 141 -0.99 -6.95 -11.85
C ILE A 141 0.06 -7.07 -10.76
N THR A 142 -0.34 -7.35 -9.52
CA THR A 142 0.59 -7.54 -8.40
C THR A 142 1.46 -8.77 -8.62
N LYS A 143 0.88 -9.85 -9.16
CA LYS A 143 1.62 -11.05 -9.54
C LYS A 143 2.62 -10.75 -10.67
N GLN A 144 2.22 -9.98 -11.68
CA GLN A 144 3.11 -9.61 -12.80
C GLN A 144 4.37 -8.88 -12.33
N ILE A 145 4.26 -8.03 -11.29
CA ILE A 145 5.40 -7.29 -10.75
C ILE A 145 6.14 -8.01 -9.61
N ASN A 146 5.70 -9.22 -9.22
CA ASN A 146 6.19 -9.95 -8.04
C ASN A 146 6.07 -9.18 -6.71
N GLY A 147 4.97 -8.43 -6.55
CA GLY A 147 4.64 -7.71 -5.32
C GLY A 147 3.75 -8.51 -4.37
N ILE A 148 3.32 -7.86 -3.29
CA ILE A 148 2.43 -8.44 -2.28
C ILE A 148 1.06 -7.76 -2.38
N TYR A 149 0.01 -8.52 -2.64
CA TYR A 149 -1.35 -7.99 -2.60
C TYR A 149 -1.97 -8.20 -1.21
N VAL A 150 -2.66 -7.19 -0.71
CA VAL A 150 -3.48 -7.26 0.50
C VAL A 150 -4.78 -6.50 0.30
N ARG A 151 -5.88 -7.04 0.84
CA ARG A 151 -7.13 -6.31 0.88
C ARG A 151 -7.08 -5.28 2.01
N GLY A 152 -7.47 -4.04 1.71
CA GLY A 152 -7.43 -2.93 2.66
C GLY A 152 -8.64 -2.86 3.60
N ASP A 153 -9.22 -4.01 3.96
CA ASP A 153 -10.34 -4.11 4.90
C ASP A 153 -9.90 -4.07 6.38
N SER A 154 -8.62 -4.33 6.65
CA SER A 154 -8.05 -4.38 7.98
C SER A 154 -6.65 -3.78 8.01
N VAL A 155 -6.45 -2.78 8.87
CA VAL A 155 -5.14 -2.15 9.13
C VAL A 155 -4.12 -3.19 9.57
N LEU A 156 -4.52 -4.18 10.37
CA LEU A 156 -3.62 -5.24 10.83
C LEU A 156 -3.10 -6.11 9.68
N ASN A 157 -3.94 -6.38 8.68
CA ASN A 157 -3.54 -7.13 7.49
C ASN A 157 -2.54 -6.32 6.66
N ILE A 158 -2.79 -5.03 6.47
CA ILE A 158 -1.87 -4.12 5.75
C ILE A 158 -0.51 -4.07 6.47
N LEU A 159 -0.49 -3.84 7.78
CA LEU A 159 0.74 -3.81 8.57
C LEU A 159 1.49 -5.15 8.52
N SER A 160 0.77 -6.26 8.52
CA SER A 160 1.36 -7.59 8.40
C SER A 160 1.97 -7.84 7.00
N ALA A 161 1.37 -7.27 5.94
CA ALA A 161 1.92 -7.31 4.60
C ALA A 161 3.16 -6.41 4.47
N MET A 162 3.12 -5.21 5.04
CA MET A 162 4.27 -4.29 5.07
C MET A 162 5.49 -4.90 5.74
N LYS A 163 5.30 -5.64 6.86
CA LYS A 163 6.40 -6.35 7.54
C LYS A 163 7.08 -7.43 6.70
N LYS A 164 6.45 -7.89 5.61
CA LYS A 164 7.05 -8.87 4.68
C LYS A 164 7.92 -8.22 3.60
N GLN A 165 7.83 -6.89 3.41
CA GLN A 165 8.69 -6.16 2.51
C GLN A 165 10.14 -6.21 3.01
N LYS A 166 11.11 -6.21 2.11
CA LYS A 166 12.52 -6.15 2.53
C LYS A 166 12.77 -4.82 3.21
N PRO A 167 13.43 -4.79 4.38
CA PRO A 167 13.71 -3.55 5.09
C PRO A 167 14.40 -2.54 4.15
N ALA A 168 13.80 -1.35 4.01
CA ALA A 168 14.36 -0.24 3.24
C ALA A 168 15.73 0.17 3.77
N TRP A 169 15.90 0.13 5.09
CA TRP A 169 17.12 0.58 5.75
C TRP A 169 17.49 -0.34 6.92
N GLN A 170 18.79 -0.53 7.11
CA GLN A 170 19.35 -1.17 8.31
C GLN A 170 19.98 -0.07 9.16
N ASP A 171 19.27 0.32 10.22
CA ASP A 171 19.83 1.25 11.20
C ASP A 171 20.83 0.52 12.11
N LYS A 172 21.93 1.17 12.45
CA LYS A 172 22.87 0.68 13.46
C LYS A 172 22.34 1.11 14.82
N ALA A 173 21.39 0.35 15.35
CA ALA A 173 20.94 0.55 16.72
C ALA A 173 22.04 0.13 17.71
N ASP A 174 22.39 1.02 18.63
CA ASP A 174 23.28 0.71 19.76
C ASP A 174 22.58 -0.28 20.70
N PHE A 175 22.74 -1.57 20.43
CA PHE A 175 22.24 -2.61 21.33
C PHE A 175 23.10 -2.61 22.60
N HIS A 176 22.52 -2.20 23.72
CA HIS A 176 23.16 -2.28 25.03
C HIS A 176 23.19 -3.74 25.54
N LEU A 177 24.07 -4.58 24.97
CA LEU A 177 24.30 -5.96 25.41
C LEU A 177 24.85 -6.06 26.85
N LYS A 178 25.15 -4.94 27.52
CA LYS A 178 25.65 -4.90 28.90
C LYS A 178 24.75 -5.70 29.86
N TRP A 179 23.44 -5.56 29.75
CA TRP A 179 22.50 -6.30 30.62
C TRP A 179 22.50 -7.81 30.33
N PHE A 180 22.62 -8.20 29.05
CA PHE A 180 22.74 -9.60 28.66
C PHE A 180 24.03 -10.24 29.19
N PHE A 181 25.17 -9.57 29.08
CA PHE A 181 26.42 -10.06 29.62
C PHE A 181 26.44 -10.04 31.16
N ALA A 182 25.82 -9.05 31.80
CA ALA A 182 25.70 -8.98 33.26
C ALA A 182 24.84 -10.12 33.82
N SER A 183 23.72 -10.45 33.16
CA SER A 183 22.87 -11.58 33.58
C SER A 183 23.58 -12.91 33.40
N LEU A 184 24.28 -13.10 32.27
CA LEU A 184 25.09 -14.30 32.03
C LEU A 184 26.20 -14.46 33.08
N ALA A 185 26.91 -13.37 33.41
CA ALA A 185 27.92 -13.37 34.46
C ALA A 185 27.34 -13.70 35.84
N GLY A 186 26.16 -13.15 36.17
CA GLY A 186 25.44 -13.45 37.41
C GLY A 186 25.04 -14.92 37.54
N ILE A 187 24.61 -15.54 36.43
CA ILE A 187 24.31 -16.98 36.39
C ILE A 187 25.57 -17.81 36.63
N ILE A 188 26.67 -17.52 35.92
CA ILE A 188 27.95 -18.22 36.09
C ILE A 188 28.47 -18.07 37.52
N PHE A 189 28.38 -16.86 38.09
CA PHE A 189 28.77 -16.60 39.46
C PHE A 189 27.92 -17.41 40.45
N SER A 190 26.61 -17.44 40.27
CA SER A 190 25.70 -18.22 41.12
C SER A 190 25.99 -19.73 41.03
N LEU A 191 26.26 -20.25 39.82
CA LEU A 191 26.65 -21.64 39.60
C LEU A 191 27.95 -22.02 40.32
N ARG A 192 28.89 -21.07 40.51
CA ARG A 192 30.10 -21.31 41.30
C ARG A 192 29.80 -21.59 42.78
N PHE A 193 28.83 -20.90 43.36
CA PHE A 193 28.45 -21.09 44.78
C PHE A 193 27.58 -22.33 45.00
N ILE A 194 26.86 -22.77 43.96
CA ILE A 194 26.22 -24.08 43.92
C ILE A 194 27.31 -25.14 43.68
N SER A 195 28.17 -25.33 44.68
CA SER A 195 29.19 -26.37 44.66
C SER A 195 28.53 -27.75 44.50
N ILE A 196 29.04 -28.59 43.60
CA ILE A 196 28.65 -30.01 43.42
C ILE A 196 28.58 -30.76 44.77
N LYS A 197 29.34 -30.32 45.79
CA LYS A 197 29.30 -30.84 47.16
C LYS A 197 27.96 -30.58 47.88
N GLN A 198 27.34 -29.40 47.72
CA GLN A 198 26.06 -29.07 48.34
C GLN A 198 24.90 -29.84 47.69
N ILE A 199 24.91 -30.00 46.36
CA ILE A 199 23.92 -30.81 45.64
C ILE A 199 24.04 -32.29 46.04
N LYS A 200 25.26 -32.85 46.11
CA LYS A 200 25.47 -34.24 46.58
C LYS A 200 24.99 -34.43 48.02
N GLN A 201 25.24 -33.49 48.93
CA GLN A 201 24.74 -33.56 50.31
C GLN A 201 23.21 -33.50 50.39
N TYR A 202 22.54 -32.64 49.60
CA TYR A 202 21.08 -32.55 49.59
C TYR A 202 20.40 -33.79 48.98
N VAL A 203 21.00 -34.38 47.94
CA VAL A 203 20.49 -35.59 47.28
C VAL A 203 20.68 -36.84 48.15
N ILE A 204 21.81 -36.95 48.87
CA ILE A 204 22.05 -38.06 49.82
C ILE A 204 21.14 -37.94 51.05
N LYS A 205 20.86 -36.73 51.54
CA LYS A 205 19.98 -36.49 52.69
C LYS A 205 18.49 -36.71 52.41
N ARG A 206 18.06 -36.70 51.13
CA ARG A 206 16.69 -37.04 50.69
C ARG A 206 16.49 -38.54 50.38
N ARG A 207 17.55 -39.36 50.37
CA ARG A 207 17.48 -40.82 50.12
C ARG A 207 17.57 -41.67 51.40
N LYS A 208 17.69 -41.04 52.57
CA LYS A 208 17.38 -41.64 53.88
C LYS A 208 16.01 -41.16 54.33
#